data_AF-A0A2T4GTL5-F1
#
_entry.id   AF-A0A2T4GTL5-F1
#
_cell.length_a   1.000
_cell.length_b   1.000
_cell.length_c   1.000
_cell.angle_alpha   90.00
_cell.angle_beta   90.00
_cell.angle_gamma   90.00
#
_symmetry.space_group_name_H-M   'P 1'
#
loop_
_entity.id
_entity.type
_entity.pdbx_description
1 polymer ?
#
loop_
_entity_poly.entity_id
_entity_poly.type
_entity_poly.pdbx_seq_one_letter_code
_entity_poly.pdbx_strand_id
1 'polypeptide(L)'
;MASDQQRPPRVLACVLCQQRKKKCDRKSPCSFCVKAGIQCIPSTPAPKRSRRKPTKELLARLERCEELLKRCTCVQKSLMYSSYEHRDMASPTYTSTDGSNGSSSPEREKMGA
;
A
#
# COMPACT_ATOMS: atom_id res chain seq x y z
N MET A 1 0.18 -14.50 -5.15
CA MET A 1 1.38 -14.60 -4.28
C MET A 1 2.58 -14.15 -5.10
N ALA A 2 3.19 -13.01 -4.78
CA ALA A 2 4.29 -12.48 -5.57
C ALA A 2 5.59 -13.22 -5.19
N SER A 3 6.13 -13.99 -6.11
CA SER A 3 7.42 -14.67 -5.95
C SER A 3 8.53 -13.61 -5.85
N ASP A 4 9.17 -13.52 -4.69
CA ASP A 4 10.36 -12.71 -4.46
C ASP A 4 11.50 -13.30 -5.30
N GLN A 5 11.67 -12.82 -6.53
CA GLN A 5 12.80 -13.18 -7.38
C GLN A 5 14.07 -12.64 -6.72
N GLN A 6 14.77 -13.52 -6.02
CA GLN A 6 16.00 -13.21 -5.29
C GLN A 6 17.07 -12.69 -6.27
N ARG A 7 17.29 -11.38 -6.26
CA ARG A 7 18.42 -10.79 -7.00
C ARG A 7 19.72 -11.37 -6.44
N PRO A 8 20.66 -11.80 -7.30
CA PRO A 8 21.91 -12.37 -6.83
C PRO A 8 22.64 -11.37 -5.91
N PRO A 9 23.21 -11.84 -4.79
CA PRO A 9 23.85 -10.97 -3.82
C PRO A 9 25.00 -10.19 -4.48
N ARG A 10 25.00 -8.87 -4.27
CA ARG A 10 26.06 -7.99 -4.80
C ARG A 10 27.38 -8.30 -4.10
N VAL A 11 28.43 -8.60 -4.85
CA VAL A 11 29.77 -8.81 -4.29
C VAL A 11 30.37 -7.46 -3.88
N LEU A 12 30.70 -7.33 -2.59
CA LEU A 12 31.26 -6.10 -2.01
C LEU A 12 32.79 -6.08 -2.08
N ALA A 13 33.38 -4.90 -1.86
CA ALA A 13 34.82 -4.79 -1.65
C ALA A 13 35.23 -5.56 -0.38
N CYS A 14 36.48 -6.01 -0.27
CA CYS A 14 36.97 -6.57 0.99
C CYS A 14 37.08 -5.45 2.05
N VAL A 15 37.08 -5.84 3.32
CA VAL A 15 37.12 -4.91 4.46
C VAL A 15 38.31 -3.96 4.36
N LEU A 16 39.49 -4.46 3.99
CA LEU A 16 40.71 -3.65 3.85
C LEU A 16 40.61 -2.61 2.72
N CYS A 17 40.18 -3.03 1.53
CA CYS A 17 40.03 -2.09 0.41
C CYS A 17 38.94 -1.06 0.69
N GLN A 18 37.87 -1.44 1.40
CA GLN A 18 36.82 -0.52 1.83
C GLN A 18 37.36 0.52 2.82
N GLN A 19 38.11 0.10 3.85
CA GLN A 19 38.73 1.02 4.82
C GLN A 19 39.76 1.95 4.18
N ARG A 20 40.61 1.42 3.28
CA ARG A 20 41.63 2.21 2.55
C ARG A 20 41.06 3.04 1.40
N LYS A 21 39.76 2.89 1.08
CA LYS A 21 39.06 3.55 -0.04
C LYS A 21 39.75 3.33 -1.40
N LYS A 22 40.36 2.15 -1.60
CA LYS A 22 41.03 1.76 -2.86
C LYS A 22 40.08 0.90 -3.70
N LYS A 23 40.30 0.87 -5.02
CA LYS A 23 39.55 -0.04 -5.92
C LYS A 23 39.83 -1.50 -5.55
N CYS A 24 38.77 -2.27 -5.31
CA CYS A 24 38.85 -3.72 -5.07
C CYS A 24 38.39 -4.47 -6.32
N ASP A 25 39.11 -5.52 -6.71
CA ASP A 25 38.73 -6.39 -7.83
C ASP A 25 37.58 -7.36 -7.49
N ARG A 26 37.09 -7.34 -6.25
CA ARG A 26 35.94 -8.13 -5.76
C ARG A 26 36.09 -9.65 -5.94
N LYS A 27 37.33 -10.12 -6.13
CA LYS A 27 37.73 -11.53 -6.01
C LYS A 27 38.21 -11.77 -4.58
N SER A 28 38.06 -12.98 -4.07
CA SER A 28 38.51 -13.38 -2.74
C SER A 28 39.56 -14.50 -2.86
N PRO A 29 40.86 -14.23 -2.62
CA PRO A 29 41.46 -12.95 -2.22
C PRO A 29 41.59 -11.93 -3.39
N CYS A 30 41.58 -10.63 -3.09
CA CYS A 30 41.73 -9.59 -4.13
C CYS A 30 43.21 -9.33 -4.46
N SER A 31 43.51 -8.82 -5.66
CA SER A 31 44.90 -8.64 -6.12
C SER A 31 45.76 -7.79 -5.18
N PHE A 32 45.15 -6.77 -4.57
CA PHE A 32 45.81 -5.91 -3.60
C PHE A 32 46.21 -6.68 -2.33
N CYS A 33 45.29 -7.45 -1.75
CA CYS A 33 45.57 -8.23 -0.55
C CYS A 33 46.62 -9.32 -0.82
N VAL A 34 46.59 -9.93 -2.01
CA VAL A 34 47.62 -10.89 -2.44
C VAL A 34 49.00 -10.23 -2.50
N LYS A 35 49.12 -9.08 -3.19
CA LYS A 35 50.39 -8.34 -3.30
C LYS A 35 50.89 -7.82 -1.96
N ALA A 36 49.98 -7.48 -1.05
CA ALA A 36 50.33 -7.00 0.29
C ALA A 36 50.66 -8.13 1.27
N GLY A 37 50.37 -9.40 0.94
CA GLY A 37 50.54 -10.52 1.87
C GLY A 37 49.61 -10.46 3.08
N ILE A 38 48.46 -9.80 2.99
CA ILE A 38 47.52 -9.60 4.10
C ILE A 38 46.24 -10.41 3.86
N GLN A 39 45.62 -10.87 4.95
CA GLN A 39 44.33 -11.57 4.91
C GLN A 39 43.23 -10.73 4.22
N CYS A 40 42.60 -11.32 3.20
CA CYS A 40 41.50 -10.69 2.46
C CYS A 40 40.15 -11.13 3.02
N ILE A 41 39.54 -10.30 3.87
CA ILE A 41 38.22 -10.58 4.45
C ILE A 41 37.12 -9.93 3.58
N PRO A 42 36.19 -10.69 2.98
CA PRO A 42 35.03 -10.13 2.27
C PRO A 42 34.19 -9.27 3.20
N SER A 43 33.72 -8.10 2.73
CA SER A 43 32.84 -7.25 3.54
C SER A 43 31.41 -7.81 3.54
N THR A 44 30.80 -7.86 4.72
CA THR A 44 29.40 -8.23 4.88
C THR A 44 28.50 -7.02 4.59
N PRO A 45 27.38 -7.18 3.89
CA PRO A 45 26.42 -6.09 3.70
C PRO A 45 25.94 -5.56 5.05
N ALA A 46 25.68 -4.26 5.10
CA ALA A 46 25.13 -3.64 6.29
C ALA A 46 23.81 -4.34 6.68
N PRO A 47 23.59 -4.60 7.98
CA PRO A 47 22.35 -5.23 8.43
C PRO A 47 21.16 -4.41 7.93
N LYS A 48 20.14 -5.11 7.41
CA LYS A 48 18.95 -4.47 6.88
C LYS A 48 18.32 -3.64 8.01
N ARG A 49 18.28 -2.31 7.84
CA ARG A 49 17.59 -1.44 8.79
C ARG A 49 16.13 -1.87 8.84
N SER A 50 15.70 -2.33 10.00
CA SER A 50 14.28 -2.59 10.24
C SER A 50 13.52 -1.28 10.11
N ARG A 51 12.43 -1.31 9.33
CA ARG A 51 11.54 -0.16 9.23
C ARG A 51 10.91 0.06 10.60
N ARG A 52 10.95 1.31 11.10
CA ARG A 52 10.32 1.65 12.39
C ARG A 52 8.85 1.19 12.34
N LYS A 53 8.45 0.37 13.32
CA LYS A 53 7.04 0.01 13.50
C LYS A 53 6.26 1.27 13.93
N PRO A 54 4.96 1.37 13.59
CA PRO A 54 4.12 2.45 14.11
C PRO A 54 4.18 2.47 15.64
N THR A 55 4.18 3.67 16.23
CA THR A 55 4.27 3.84 17.69
C THR A 55 3.02 3.28 18.35
N LYS A 56 3.17 2.77 19.59
CA LYS A 56 2.04 2.26 20.38
C LYS A 56 0.93 3.31 20.52
N GLU A 57 1.32 4.58 20.63
CA GLU A 57 0.40 5.72 20.69
C GLU A 57 -0.46 5.86 19.43
N LEU A 58 0.12 5.67 18.23
CA LEU A 58 -0.65 5.73 16.98
C LEU A 58 -1.69 4.61 16.91
N LEU A 59 -1.35 3.40 17.37
CA LEU A 59 -2.30 2.29 17.44
C LEU A 59 -3.44 2.59 18.42
N ALA A 60 -3.11 3.11 19.62
CA ALA A 60 -4.12 3.50 20.60
C ALA A 60 -5.03 4.65 20.12
N ARG A 61 -4.50 5.56 19.29
CA ARG A 61 -5.31 6.60 18.64
C ARG A 61 -6.25 6.01 17.59
N LEU A 62 -5.77 5.08 16.77
CA LEU A 62 -6.59 4.39 15.76
C LEU A 62 -7.73 3.60 16.42
N GLU A 63 -7.44 2.84 17.46
CA GLU A 63 -8.43 2.06 18.21
C GLU A 63 -9.55 2.95 18.77
N ARG A 64 -9.19 4.07 19.41
CA ARG A 64 -10.19 5.04 19.89
C ARG A 64 -11.03 5.64 18.76
N CYS A 65 -10.42 5.95 17.62
CA CYS A 65 -11.17 6.43 16.45
C CYS A 65 -12.15 5.37 15.94
N GLU A 66 -11.72 4.12 15.83
CA GLU A 66 -12.57 3.01 15.41
C GLU A 66 -13.74 2.77 16.37
N GLU A 67 -13.52 2.87 17.68
CA GLU A 67 -14.58 2.80 18.69
C GLU A 67 -15.59 3.94 18.59
N LEU A 68 -15.12 5.17 18.36
CA LEU A 68 -15.99 6.33 18.16
C LEU A 68 -16.82 6.16 16.88
N LEU A 69 -16.21 5.71 15.79
CA LEU A 69 -16.92 5.43 14.54
C LEU A 69 -17.96 4.32 14.72
N LYS A 70 -17.65 3.24 15.43
CA LYS A 70 -18.63 2.18 15.74
C LYS A 70 -19.83 2.73 16.52
N ARG A 71 -19.60 3.59 17.50
CA ARG A 71 -20.68 4.24 18.28
C ARG A 71 -21.50 5.22 17.44
N CYS A 72 -20.86 6.05 16.62
CA CYS A 72 -21.60 7.00 15.79
C CYS A 72 -22.38 6.29 14.67
N THR A 73 -21.80 5.25 14.05
CA THR A 73 -22.47 4.47 13.01
C THR A 73 -23.60 3.60 13.56
N CYS A 74 -23.53 3.11 14.80
CA CYS A 74 -24.66 2.41 15.41
C CYS A 74 -25.82 3.36 15.73
N VAL A 75 -25.52 4.56 16.23
CA VAL A 75 -26.53 5.63 16.44
C VAL A 75 -27.14 6.05 15.09
N GLN A 76 -26.32 6.23 14.05
CA GLN A 76 -26.79 6.61 12.73
C GLN A 76 -27.63 5.51 12.06
N LYS A 77 -27.28 4.22 12.21
CA LYS A 77 -28.12 3.09 11.76
C LYS A 77 -29.46 3.05 12.49
N SER A 78 -29.47 3.33 13.79
CA SER A 78 -30.71 3.40 14.59
C SER A 78 -31.64 4.51 14.09
N LEU A 79 -31.10 5.69 13.76
CA LEU A 79 -31.88 6.82 13.25
C LEU A 79 -32.33 6.60 11.80
N MET A 80 -31.48 5.97 10.98
CA MET A 80 -31.82 5.64 9.60
C MET A 80 -32.92 4.56 9.55
N TYR A 81 -32.82 3.47 10.32
CA TYR A 81 -33.83 2.39 10.36
C TYR A 81 -35.21 2.88 10.85
N SER A 82 -35.23 3.78 11.84
CA SER A 82 -36.47 4.39 12.34
C SER A 82 -37.18 5.32 11.32
N SER A 83 -36.47 5.81 10.30
CA SER A 83 -37.06 6.65 9.26
C SER A 83 -37.72 5.85 8.12
N TYR A 84 -37.43 4.55 8.00
CA TYR A 84 -38.08 3.65 7.03
C TYR A 84 -39.37 3.03 7.60
N GLU A 85 -39.47 2.77 8.90
CA GLU A 85 -40.68 2.26 9.58
C GLU A 85 -41.78 3.32 9.83
N HIS A 86 -41.72 4.49 9.17
CA HIS A 86 -42.78 5.51 9.26
C HIS A 86 -43.28 5.99 7.89
N ARG A 87 -42.87 5.31 6.80
CA ARG A 87 -43.32 5.61 5.44
C ARG A 87 -44.21 4.55 4.79
N ASP A 88 -44.49 3.43 5.46
CA ASP A 88 -45.37 2.38 4.94
C ASP A 88 -46.79 2.43 5.55
N MET A 89 -47.55 3.49 5.25
CA MET A 89 -49.02 3.47 5.28
C MET A 89 -49.67 4.48 4.32
N ALA A 90 -48.99 4.77 3.20
CA ALA A 90 -49.65 5.27 2.00
C ALA A 90 -49.35 4.29 0.87
N SER A 91 -50.11 3.20 0.84
CA SER A 91 -50.15 2.28 -0.31
C SER A 91 -50.56 3.08 -1.55
N PRO A 92 -49.71 3.22 -2.60
CA PRO A 92 -50.20 3.72 -3.87
C PRO A 92 -50.99 2.58 -4.49
N THR A 93 -52.31 2.74 -4.57
CA THR A 93 -53.16 1.91 -5.41
C THR A 93 -52.59 1.99 -6.81
N TYR A 94 -52.07 0.87 -7.33
CA TYR A 94 -51.69 0.79 -8.72
C TYR A 94 -52.99 0.89 -9.55
N THR A 95 -53.26 2.07 -10.10
CA THR A 95 -54.20 2.17 -11.20
C THR A 95 -53.37 2.00 -12.46
N SER A 96 -53.35 0.77 -12.99
CA SER A 96 -52.88 0.53 -14.35
C SER A 96 -53.69 1.37 -15.32
N THR A 97 -53.08 2.39 -15.90
CA THR A 97 -53.50 2.94 -17.19
C THR A 97 -52.30 2.95 -18.11
N ASP A 98 -52.46 2.12 -19.13
CA ASP A 98 -51.71 2.01 -20.37
C ASP A 98 -51.23 3.35 -20.93
N GLY A 99 -50.00 3.41 -21.44
CA GLY A 99 -49.39 4.66 -21.90
C GLY A 99 -48.04 4.45 -22.58
N SER A 100 -48.08 3.89 -23.78
CA SER A 100 -46.95 3.70 -24.69
C SER A 100 -46.35 5.02 -25.18
N ASN A 101 -45.02 5.16 -25.10
CA ASN A 101 -44.14 5.74 -26.14
C ASN A 101 -42.70 5.78 -25.58
N GLY A 102 -41.67 5.28 -26.26
CA GLY A 102 -41.39 5.52 -27.66
C GLY A 102 -40.19 6.46 -27.74
N SER A 103 -39.01 5.88 -27.52
CA SER A 103 -37.64 6.31 -27.86
C SER A 103 -37.45 7.58 -28.68
N SER A 104 -36.50 8.43 -28.27
CA SER A 104 -35.63 9.21 -29.18
C SER A 104 -34.39 9.72 -28.45
N SER A 105 -33.22 9.15 -28.76
CA SER A 105 -31.93 9.86 -28.65
C SER A 105 -31.77 10.81 -29.84
N PRO A 106 -30.99 11.88 -29.70
CA PRO A 106 -30.10 12.22 -30.81
C PRO A 106 -28.67 12.59 -30.37
N GLU A 107 -27.75 12.22 -31.25
CA GLU A 107 -26.34 12.61 -31.30
C GLU A 107 -26.16 14.12 -31.59
N ARG A 108 -25.02 14.73 -31.18
CA ARG A 108 -24.13 15.49 -32.10
C ARG A 108 -22.88 16.10 -31.44
N GLU A 109 -21.76 15.73 -32.05
CA GLU A 109 -20.66 16.56 -32.59
C GLU A 109 -19.69 17.39 -31.71
N LYS A 110 -18.41 17.02 -31.92
CA LYS A 110 -17.15 17.78 -31.87
C LYS A 110 -17.19 19.17 -32.53
N MET A 111 -16.55 20.15 -31.88
CA MET A 111 -15.53 21.13 -32.37
C MET A 111 -15.36 22.17 -31.24
N GLY A 112 -14.20 22.69 -30.84
CA GLY A 112 -12.95 22.91 -31.53
C GLY A 112 -12.70 24.43 -31.58
N ALA A 113 -11.86 24.96 -30.68
CA ALA A 113 -10.99 26.14 -30.84
C ALA A 113 -10.11 26.27 -29.58
#